data_AF-A0A2P4PDL4-F1
#
_entry.id   AF-A0A2P4PDL4-F1
#
_cell.length_a   1.000
_cell.length_b   1.000
_cell.length_c   1.000
_cell.angle_alpha   90.00
_cell.angle_beta   90.00
_cell.angle_gamma   90.00
#
_symmetry.space_group_name_H-M   'P 1'
#
loop_
_entity.id
_entity.type
_entity.pdbx_description
1 polymer ?
#
loop_
_entity_poly.entity_id
_entity_poly.type
_entity_poly.pdbx_seq_one_letter_code
_entity_poly.pdbx_strand_id
1 'polypeptide(L)'
;MWEMVSGISAFHNITHDLSLSLEICEGFRPKIVKGTMPEYVKLMNRCWNNNPDKRPTADELSKIFEKWSDKFPIELDEEKRKPVPENESEVIYHPEAYYISRKIDYTNKINEILAQNELSDKIEILDDNIDDNDSLENYIIEDDYY
;
A
#
# COMPACT_ATOMS: atom_id res chain seq x y z
N MET A 1 6.46 -11.04 -4.27
CA MET A 1 7.55 -10.04 -4.39
C MET A 1 8.03 -9.58 -3.02
N TRP A 2 7.17 -9.01 -2.17
CA TRP A 2 7.58 -8.58 -0.83
C TRP A 2 8.12 -9.74 0.03
N GLU A 3 7.43 -10.89 0.04
CA GLU A 3 7.89 -12.09 0.78
C GLU A 3 9.26 -12.60 0.30
N MET A 4 9.61 -12.39 -0.98
CA MET A 4 10.92 -12.78 -1.52
C MET A 4 12.06 -11.94 -0.93
N VAL A 5 11.79 -10.68 -0.59
CA VAL A 5 12.80 -9.76 -0.02
C VAL A 5 12.78 -9.73 1.50
N SER A 6 11.65 -10.07 2.12
CA SER A 6 11.51 -10.09 3.57
C SER A 6 11.80 -11.46 4.19
N GLY A 7 11.66 -12.55 3.42
CA GLY A 7 11.76 -13.91 3.93
C GLY A 7 10.60 -14.32 4.84
N ILE A 8 9.61 -13.46 5.04
CA ILE A 8 8.48 -13.67 5.96
C ILE A 8 7.16 -13.48 5.23
N SER A 9 6.13 -14.18 5.69
CA SER A 9 4.80 -14.06 5.10
C SER A 9 4.24 -12.65 5.31
N ALA A 10 3.53 -12.12 4.31
CA ALA A 10 2.94 -10.79 4.44
C ALA A 10 1.92 -10.73 5.58
N PHE A 11 1.94 -9.65 6.37
CA PHE A 11 1.01 -9.43 7.48
C PHE A 11 1.02 -10.55 8.53
N HIS A 12 2.20 -11.07 8.86
CA HIS A 12 2.29 -12.29 9.66
C HIS A 12 1.85 -12.21 11.11
N ASN A 13 1.94 -11.02 11.67
CA ASN A 13 1.73 -10.74 13.07
C ASN A 13 0.33 -10.15 13.37
N ILE A 14 -0.60 -10.20 12.43
CA ILE A 14 -1.95 -9.65 12.58
C ILE A 14 -3.03 -10.65 12.13
N THR A 15 -4.26 -10.43 12.58
CA THR A 15 -5.44 -11.22 12.19
C THR A 15 -5.72 -11.06 10.70
N HIS A 16 -6.07 -12.15 10.01
CA HIS A 16 -6.55 -12.08 8.64
C HIS A 16 -8.07 -12.09 8.65
N ASP A 17 -8.68 -10.95 8.87
CA ASP A 17 -10.13 -10.79 9.00
C ASP A 17 -10.67 -9.72 8.04
N LEU A 18 -11.93 -9.34 8.25
CA LEU A 18 -12.58 -8.25 7.52
C LEU A 18 -11.82 -6.92 7.67
N SER A 19 -11.27 -6.62 8.85
CA SER A 19 -10.57 -5.37 9.14
C SER A 19 -9.32 -5.25 8.28
N LEU A 20 -8.47 -6.28 8.27
CA LEU A 20 -7.28 -6.29 7.43
C LEU A 20 -7.64 -6.18 5.94
N SER A 21 -8.71 -6.83 5.52
CA SER A 21 -9.17 -6.77 4.13
C SER A 21 -9.59 -5.35 3.72
N LEU A 22 -10.29 -4.63 4.61
CA LEU A 22 -10.67 -3.23 4.42
C LEU A 22 -9.44 -2.30 4.37
N GLU A 23 -8.53 -2.43 5.34
CA GLU A 23 -7.30 -1.65 5.37
C GLU A 23 -6.49 -1.82 4.07
N ILE A 24 -6.40 -3.05 3.55
CA ILE A 24 -5.73 -3.33 2.27
C ILE A 24 -6.45 -2.62 1.11
N CYS A 25 -7.78 -2.65 1.06
CA CYS A 25 -8.55 -1.93 0.05
C CYS A 25 -8.31 -0.41 0.12
N GLU A 26 -8.13 0.13 1.33
CA GLU A 26 -7.84 1.55 1.56
C GLU A 26 -6.38 1.94 1.32
N GLY A 27 -5.49 0.97 1.12
CA GLY A 27 -4.09 1.21 0.72
C GLY A 27 -3.04 0.78 1.73
N PHE A 28 -3.43 0.09 2.80
CA PHE A 28 -2.47 -0.51 3.73
C PHE A 28 -1.59 -1.54 3.00
N ARG A 29 -0.27 -1.41 3.15
CA ARG A 29 0.73 -2.26 2.49
C ARG A 29 1.82 -2.67 3.48
N PRO A 30 2.47 -3.83 3.26
CA PRO A 30 3.61 -4.22 4.06
C PRO A 30 4.72 -3.16 4.04
N LYS A 31 5.38 -2.97 5.18
CA LYS A 31 6.52 -2.05 5.29
C LYS A 31 7.66 -2.48 4.38
N ILE A 32 8.24 -1.54 3.64
CA ILE A 32 9.41 -1.83 2.80
C ILE A 32 10.59 -2.25 3.67
N VAL A 33 11.19 -3.40 3.32
CA VAL A 33 12.34 -3.95 4.03
C VAL A 33 13.56 -3.07 3.79
N LYS A 34 14.30 -2.76 4.85
CA LYS A 34 15.51 -1.95 4.75
C LYS A 34 16.54 -2.68 3.88
N GLY A 35 17.12 -1.97 2.92
CA GLY A 35 18.11 -2.54 2.00
C GLY A 35 17.52 -3.16 0.73
N THR A 36 16.18 -3.21 0.58
CA THR A 36 15.58 -3.55 -0.72
C THR A 36 16.00 -2.54 -1.79
N MET A 37 16.42 -3.04 -2.95
CA MET A 37 16.87 -2.21 -4.06
C MET A 37 15.79 -1.22 -4.52
N PRO A 38 16.12 0.06 -4.80
CA PRO A 38 15.13 1.07 -5.17
C PRO A 38 14.27 0.70 -6.39
N GLU A 39 14.87 0.05 -7.39
CA GLU A 39 14.16 -0.43 -8.59
C GLU A 39 13.12 -1.50 -8.24
N TYR A 40 13.42 -2.38 -7.29
CA TYR A 40 12.50 -3.40 -6.79
C TYR A 40 11.37 -2.79 -5.96
N VAL A 41 11.68 -1.81 -5.10
CA VAL A 41 10.66 -1.06 -4.34
C VAL A 41 9.69 -0.34 -5.28
N LYS A 42 10.21 0.34 -6.31
CA LYS A 42 9.38 1.02 -7.31
C LYS A 42 8.46 0.04 -8.03
N LEU A 43 8.97 -1.15 -8.39
CA LEU A 43 8.16 -2.19 -9.04
C LEU A 43 7.08 -2.74 -8.10
N MET A 44 7.43 -3.10 -6.86
CA MET A 44 6.46 -3.55 -5.85
C MET A 44 5.34 -2.52 -5.66
N ASN A 45 5.69 -1.24 -5.56
CA ASN A 45 4.73 -0.13 -5.45
C ASN A 45 3.77 -0.01 -6.62
N ARG A 46 4.22 -0.33 -7.84
CA ARG A 46 3.31 -0.40 -9.00
C ARG A 46 2.41 -1.63 -8.93
N CYS A 47 2.95 -2.80 -8.57
CA CYS A 47 2.20 -4.06 -8.53
C CYS A 47 0.97 -4.02 -7.61
N TRP A 48 1.08 -3.33 -6.47
CA TRP A 48 0.00 -3.23 -5.49
C TRP A 48 -0.65 -1.85 -5.44
N ASN A 49 -0.64 -1.10 -6.54
CA ASN A 49 -1.32 0.19 -6.62
C ASN A 49 -2.83 0.03 -6.37
N ASN A 50 -3.43 0.95 -5.60
CA ASN A 50 -4.88 0.94 -5.35
C ASN A 50 -5.67 1.06 -6.66
N ASN A 51 -5.21 1.90 -7.60
CA ASN A 51 -5.79 1.96 -8.93
C ASN A 51 -5.28 0.77 -9.78
N PRO A 52 -6.18 -0.14 -10.21
CA PRO A 52 -5.81 -1.29 -11.03
C PRO A 52 -5.13 -0.93 -12.35
N ASP A 53 -5.52 0.19 -12.97
CA ASP A 53 -4.98 0.63 -14.27
C ASP A 53 -3.52 1.07 -14.18
N LYS A 54 -3.04 1.39 -12.96
CA LYS A 54 -1.63 1.75 -12.72
C LYS A 54 -0.75 0.52 -12.47
N ARG A 55 -1.33 -0.67 -12.37
CA ARG A 55 -0.58 -1.92 -12.14
C ARG A 55 0.08 -2.37 -13.45
N PRO A 56 1.30 -2.92 -13.40
CA PRO A 56 1.95 -3.47 -14.57
C PRO A 56 1.22 -4.72 -15.04
N THR A 57 1.20 -4.93 -16.35
CA THR A 57 0.73 -6.19 -16.93
C THR A 57 1.75 -7.31 -16.71
N ALA A 58 1.32 -8.56 -16.86
CA ALA A 58 2.25 -9.70 -16.81
C ALA A 58 3.38 -9.59 -17.86
N ASP A 59 3.05 -9.10 -19.07
CA ASP A 59 4.03 -8.88 -20.14
C ASP A 59 5.05 -7.78 -19.78
N GLU A 60 4.61 -6.70 -19.14
CA GLU A 60 5.51 -5.68 -18.63
C GLU A 60 6.44 -6.24 -17.56
N LEU A 61 5.91 -7.01 -16.61
CA LEU A 61 6.69 -7.66 -15.56
C LEU A 61 7.75 -8.59 -16.14
N SER A 62 7.37 -9.43 -17.11
CA SER A 62 8.28 -10.34 -17.80
C SER A 62 9.47 -9.60 -18.42
N LYS A 63 9.22 -8.52 -19.16
CA LYS A 63 10.27 -7.68 -19.76
C LYS A 63 11.16 -6.98 -18.73
N ILE A 64 10.59 -6.58 -17.58
CA ILE A 64 11.38 -5.98 -16.51
C ILE A 64 12.31 -7.02 -15.88
N PHE A 65 11.80 -8.22 -15.60
CA PHE A 65 12.59 -9.30 -15.00
C PHE A 65 13.66 -9.84 -15.95
N GLU A 66 13.38 -9.92 -17.26
CA GLU A 66 14.38 -10.26 -18.28
C GLU A 66 15.56 -9.27 -18.24
N LYS A 67 15.27 -7.96 -18.28
CA LYS A 67 16.30 -6.91 -18.15
C LYS A 67 17.08 -6.99 -16.84
N TRP A 68 16.43 -7.37 -15.74
CA TRP A 68 17.10 -7.55 -14.45
C TRP A 68 17.98 -8.79 -14.43
N SER A 69 17.59 -9.87 -15.09
CA SER A 69 18.43 -11.06 -15.23
C SER A 69 19.75 -10.73 -15.93
N ASP A 70 19.70 -9.87 -16.96
CA ASP A 70 20.90 -9.41 -17.66
C ASP A 70 21.77 -8.46 -16.80
N LYS A 71 21.13 -7.58 -16.03
CA LYS A 71 21.79 -6.58 -15.18
C LYS A 71 22.37 -7.17 -13.88
N PHE A 72 21.69 -8.16 -13.33
CA PHE A 72 21.99 -8.80 -12.05
C PHE A 72 22.10 -10.32 -12.26
N PRO A 73 23.16 -10.78 -12.93
CA PRO A 73 23.35 -12.21 -13.18
C PRO A 73 23.42 -12.95 -11.84
N ILE A 74 22.70 -14.07 -11.75
CA ILE A 74 22.67 -14.91 -10.56
C ILE A 74 24.06 -15.52 -10.38
N GLU A 75 24.68 -15.28 -9.21
CA GLU A 75 25.90 -16.00 -8.83
C GLU A 75 25.53 -17.47 -8.57
N LEU A 76 26.06 -18.37 -9.40
CA LEU A 76 25.81 -19.81 -9.32
C LEU A 76 26.79 -20.51 -8.38
N ASP A 77 27.92 -19.87 -8.10
CA ASP A 77 28.95 -20.35 -7.18
C ASP A 77 28.48 -20.18 -5.73
N GLU A 78 28.12 -21.28 -5.08
CA GLU A 78 27.61 -21.27 -3.70
C GLU A 78 28.62 -20.70 -2.70
N GLU A 79 29.93 -20.88 -2.94
CA GLU A 79 30.97 -20.37 -2.04
C GLU A 79 31.06 -18.84 -2.05
N LYS A 80 30.61 -18.20 -3.14
CA LYS A 80 30.58 -16.74 -3.28
C LYS A 80 29.28 -16.13 -2.77
N ARG A 81 28.24 -16.94 -2.53
CA ARG A 81 26.97 -16.44 -1.99
C ARG A 81 27.16 -16.05 -0.53
N LYS A 82 26.64 -14.89 -0.16
CA LYS A 82 26.59 -14.51 1.26
C LYS A 82 25.56 -15.39 1.95
N PRO A 83 25.94 -16.16 2.99
CA PRO A 83 24.99 -16.98 3.71
C PRO A 83 23.98 -16.10 4.44
N VAL A 84 22.76 -16.60 4.57
CA VAL A 84 21.74 -15.98 5.41
C VAL A 84 22.24 -16.02 6.87
N PRO A 85 22.21 -14.91 7.62
CA PRO A 85 22.66 -14.89 9.00
C PRO A 85 21.88 -15.90 9.87
N GLU A 86 22.56 -16.72 10.66
CA GLU A 86 21.93 -17.73 11.53
C GLU A 86 21.08 -17.13 12.68
N ASN A 87 21.30 -15.85 13.02
CA ASN A 87 20.65 -15.17 14.14
C ASN A 87 19.37 -14.42 13.73
N GLU A 88 18.58 -14.97 12.83
CA GLU A 88 17.27 -14.38 12.52
C GLU A 88 16.34 -14.48 13.74
N SER A 89 15.65 -13.38 14.02
CA SER A 89 14.66 -13.34 15.08
C SER A 89 13.53 -14.32 14.77
N GLU A 90 13.05 -15.07 15.77
CA GLU A 90 11.92 -15.96 15.58
C GLU A 90 10.71 -15.15 15.06
N VAL A 91 10.17 -15.58 13.91
CA VAL A 91 9.03 -14.91 13.27
C VAL A 91 7.77 -15.36 13.99
N ILE A 92 7.15 -14.45 14.75
CA ILE A 92 5.92 -14.73 15.49
C ILE A 92 4.73 -14.57 14.56
N TYR A 93 3.93 -15.64 14.41
CA TYR A 93 2.72 -15.64 13.61
C TYR A 93 1.49 -15.41 14.50
N HIS A 94 0.55 -14.60 14.03
CA HIS A 94 -0.75 -14.48 14.67
C HIS A 94 -1.52 -15.80 14.48
N PRO A 95 -2.19 -16.36 15.51
CA PRO A 95 -2.93 -17.62 15.39
C PRO A 95 -4.08 -17.56 14.38
N GLU A 96 -4.57 -16.36 14.08
CA GLU A 96 -5.63 -16.10 13.09
C GLU A 96 -5.09 -15.56 11.76
N ALA A 97 -3.78 -15.68 11.51
CA ALA A 97 -3.20 -15.45 10.19
C ALA A 97 -3.32 -16.74 9.35
N TYR A 98 -3.73 -16.61 8.09
CA TYR A 98 -3.99 -17.74 7.19
C TYR A 98 -3.20 -17.60 5.88
N TYR A 99 -2.36 -18.60 5.59
CA TYR A 99 -1.57 -18.69 4.33
C TYR A 99 -1.99 -19.85 3.44
N ILE A 100 -3.10 -20.48 3.81
CA ILE A 100 -3.72 -21.54 3.04
C ILE A 100 -5.03 -21.02 2.45
N SER A 101 -5.51 -21.72 1.42
CA SER A 101 -6.78 -21.36 0.78
C SER A 101 -7.92 -21.37 1.78
N ARG A 102 -8.73 -20.30 1.77
CA ARG A 102 -9.97 -20.18 2.55
C ARG A 102 -10.98 -19.33 1.77
N LYS A 103 -12.26 -19.56 2.04
CA LYS A 103 -13.34 -18.75 1.45
C LYS A 103 -13.42 -17.40 2.17
N ILE A 104 -13.50 -16.32 1.41
CA ILE A 104 -13.83 -14.97 1.92
C ILE A 104 -15.32 -14.76 1.72
N ASP A 105 -16.12 -15.01 2.76
CA ASP A 105 -17.58 -14.95 2.73
C ASP A 105 -18.16 -13.54 2.99
N TYR A 106 -17.31 -12.58 3.36
CA TYR A 106 -17.67 -11.19 3.65
C TYR A 106 -17.34 -10.18 2.54
N THR A 107 -17.13 -10.64 1.31
CA THR A 107 -16.77 -9.76 0.16
C THR A 107 -17.84 -8.69 -0.11
N ASN A 108 -19.13 -9.03 -0.02
CA ASN A 108 -20.21 -8.06 -0.22
C ASN A 108 -20.17 -6.95 0.84
N LYS A 109 -19.89 -7.33 2.10
CA LYS A 109 -19.79 -6.39 3.21
C LYS A 109 -18.63 -5.41 3.01
N ILE A 110 -17.50 -5.86 2.45
CA ILE A 110 -16.38 -4.97 2.09
C ILE A 110 -16.86 -3.91 1.09
N ASN A 111 -17.51 -4.35 0.01
CA ASN A 111 -17.96 -3.43 -1.04
C ASN A 111 -19.00 -2.41 -0.53
N GLU A 112 -19.91 -2.84 0.35
CA GLU A 112 -20.88 -1.96 1.00
C GLU A 112 -20.20 -0.87 1.84
N ILE A 113 -19.22 -1.24 2.66
CA ILE A 113 -18.47 -0.30 3.52
C ILE A 113 -17.68 0.69 2.66
N LEU A 114 -16.97 0.21 1.64
CA LEU A 114 -16.17 1.09 0.77
C LEU A 114 -17.05 2.10 0.02
N ALA A 115 -18.21 1.67 -0.47
CA ALA A 115 -19.14 2.57 -1.16
C ALA A 115 -19.73 3.65 -0.23
N GLN A 116 -19.93 3.32 1.06
CA GLN A 116 -20.38 4.29 2.07
C GLN A 116 -19.29 5.32 2.37
N ASN A 117 -18.04 4.88 2.55
CA ASN A 117 -16.92 5.78 2.81
C ASN A 117 -16.70 6.76 1.64
N GLU A 118 -16.73 6.29 0.39
CA GLU A 118 -16.63 7.17 -0.78
C GLU A 118 -17.76 8.22 -0.88
N LEU A 119 -18.95 7.89 -0.37
CA LEU A 119 -20.07 8.84 -0.34
C LEU A 119 -19.88 9.88 0.77
N SER A 120 -19.37 9.46 1.92
CA SER A 120 -19.04 10.34 3.05
C SER A 120 -17.98 11.38 2.65
N ASP A 121 -16.87 10.93 2.05
CA ASP A 121 -15.78 11.81 1.61
C ASP A 121 -16.27 12.90 0.62
N LYS A 122 -17.27 12.58 -0.21
CA LYS A 122 -17.86 13.55 -1.15
C LYS A 122 -18.73 14.59 -0.45
N ILE A 123 -19.40 14.22 0.64
CA ILE A 123 -20.28 15.13 1.39
C ILE A 123 -19.41 16.12 2.18
N GLU A 124 -18.33 15.67 2.82
CA GLU A 124 -17.40 16.57 3.52
C GLU A 124 -16.80 17.65 2.61
N ILE A 125 -16.47 17.31 1.36
CA ILE A 125 -15.95 18.28 0.37
C ILE A 125 -17.02 19.31 -0.08
N LEU A 126 -18.30 18.97 -0.01
CA LEU A 126 -19.40 19.83 -0.46
C LEU A 126 -19.82 20.87 0.59
N ASP A 127 -19.64 20.59 1.88
CA ASP A 127 -20.03 21.50 2.97
C ASP A 127 -19.11 22.74 3.10
N ASP A 128 -17.88 22.69 2.57
CA ASP A 128 -16.94 23.83 2.59
C ASP A 128 -17.22 24.92 1.54
N ASN A 129 -18.29 24.79 0.72
CA ASN A 129 -18.61 25.74 -0.37
C ASN A 129 -19.99 26.41 -0.25
N ILE A 130 -20.56 26.55 0.95
CA ILE A 130 -21.74 27.39 1.16
C ILE A 130 -21.31 28.82 1.56
N ASP A 131 -21.53 29.71 0.59
CA ASP A 131 -21.25 31.14 0.44
C ASP A 131 -21.73 32.03 1.60
N ASP A 132 -20.82 32.81 2.20
CA ASP A 132 -21.16 34.08 2.87
C ASP A 132 -20.86 35.24 1.91
N ASN A 133 -21.75 35.46 0.95
CA ASN A 133 -21.86 36.71 0.23
C ASN A 133 -23.21 37.35 0.57
N ASP A 134 -23.20 38.21 1.61
CA ASP A 134 -24.18 39.29 1.71
C ASP A 134 -23.44 40.62 1.78
N SER A 135 -23.86 41.55 0.94
CA SER A 135 -23.17 42.80 0.62
C SER A 135 -23.55 43.96 1.55
N LEU A 136 -22.55 44.85 1.73
CA LEU A 136 -22.65 46.29 2.02
C LEU A 136 -23.14 46.73 3.40
N GLU A 137 -22.20 47.24 4.21
CA GLU A 137 -22.34 48.61 4.70
C GLU A 137 -20.97 49.28 4.91
N ASN A 138 -20.81 50.45 4.28
CA ASN A 138 -19.68 51.34 4.42
C ASN A 138 -19.64 51.94 5.84
N TYR A 139 -18.51 51.87 6.52
CA TYR A 139 -18.05 52.95 7.40
C TYR A 139 -16.54 53.14 7.24
N ILE A 140 -16.19 54.24 6.60
CA ILE A 140 -14.87 54.88 6.67
C ILE A 140 -14.68 55.34 8.12
N ILE A 141 -13.58 54.97 8.78
CA ILE A 141 -12.80 55.85 9.66
C ILE A 141 -11.31 55.52 9.49
N GLU A 142 -10.55 56.58 9.31
CA GLU A 142 -9.09 56.69 9.18
C GLU A 142 -8.34 56.19 10.43
N ASP A 143 -7.09 55.76 10.23
CA ASP A 143 -5.90 56.18 10.98
C ASP A 143 -4.85 55.05 11.11
N ASP A 144 -3.84 55.14 10.24
CA ASP A 144 -2.45 55.43 10.61
C ASP A 144 -1.62 54.46 11.51
N TYR A 145 -0.44 54.12 10.94
CA TYR A 145 0.87 53.80 11.52
C TYR A 145 1.33 52.36 11.87
N TYR A 146 2.45 52.04 11.18
CA TYR A 146 3.58 51.12 11.41
C TYR A 146 3.44 49.62 11.14
#